data_AF-Q2YF82-F1
#
_entry.id   AF-Q2YF82-F1
#
_cell.length_a   1.000
_cell.length_b   1.000
_cell.length_c   1.000
_cell.angle_alpha   90.00
_cell.angle_beta   90.00
_cell.angle_gamma   90.00
#
_symmetry.space_group_name_H-M   'P 1'
#
loop_
_entity.id
_entity.type
_entity.pdbx_description
1 polymer ?
#
loop_
_entity_poly.entity_id
_entity_poly.type
_entity_poly.pdbx_seq_one_letter_code
_entity_poly.pdbx_strand_id
1 'polypeptide(L)' 'TVIGRARQPRLSDRPQLPYMEAFILETFRHASFVPFTIPHSTTRDTSLSGFYIP' A
#
# COMPACT_ATOMS: atom_id res chain seq x y z
N THR A 1 12.67 5.55 -23.03
CA THR A 1 12.66 5.56 -21.55
C THR A 1 12.27 6.93 -21.04
N VAL A 2 11.37 7.04 -20.06
CA VAL A 2 10.80 8.33 -19.60
C VAL A 2 11.88 9.31 -19.07
N ILE A 3 12.82 8.85 -18.24
CA ILE A 3 13.86 9.72 -17.64
C ILE A 3 15.15 9.81 -18.48
N GLY A 4 15.48 8.76 -19.25
CA GLY A 4 16.73 8.69 -20.01
C GLY A 4 17.96 8.44 -19.13
N ARG A 5 19.18 8.68 -19.68
CA ARG A 5 20.47 8.42 -18.99
C ARG A 5 21.21 9.69 -18.54
N ALA A 6 20.72 10.87 -18.92
CA ALA A 6 21.39 12.14 -18.65
C ALA A 6 21.29 12.59 -17.18
N ARG A 7 20.35 12.02 -16.41
CA ARG A 7 20.16 12.33 -15.00
C ARG A 7 19.61 11.15 -14.21
N GLN A 8 19.77 11.20 -12.90
CA GLN A 8 19.12 10.27 -11.97
C GLN A 8 17.59 10.53 -11.87
N PRO A 9 16.79 9.50 -11.57
CA PRO A 9 15.37 9.64 -11.23
C PRO A 9 15.14 10.55 -10.01
N ARG A 10 14.01 11.25 -9.99
CA ARG A 10 13.55 12.10 -8.88
C ARG A 10 12.13 11.73 -8.50
N LEU A 11 11.71 12.07 -7.27
CA LEU A 11 10.34 11.79 -6.82
C LEU A 11 9.28 12.51 -7.67
N SER A 12 9.62 13.69 -8.21
CA SER A 12 8.77 14.43 -9.16
C SER A 12 8.47 13.67 -10.45
N ASP A 13 9.26 12.64 -10.80
CA ASP A 13 9.04 11.82 -12.00
C ASP A 13 7.96 10.75 -11.79
N ARG A 14 7.55 10.48 -10.53
CA ARG A 14 6.58 9.44 -10.17
C ARG A 14 5.29 9.46 -11.01
N PRO A 15 4.64 10.62 -11.28
CA PRO A 15 3.43 10.65 -12.11
C PRO A 15 3.64 10.15 -13.54
N GLN A 16 4.88 10.11 -14.04
CA GLN A 16 5.24 9.66 -15.37
C GLN A 16 5.69 8.19 -15.41
N LEU A 17 5.71 7.49 -14.27
CA LEU A 17 6.22 6.12 -14.13
C LEU A 17 5.14 5.14 -13.63
N PRO A 18 3.98 5.02 -14.32
CA PRO A 18 2.84 4.23 -13.83
C PRO A 18 3.16 2.73 -13.69
N TYR A 19 4.03 2.19 -14.53
CA TYR A 19 4.42 0.78 -14.45
C TYR A 19 5.30 0.49 -13.22
N MET A 20 6.21 1.41 -12.88
CA MET A 20 7.04 1.28 -11.68
C MET A 20 6.18 1.41 -10.41
N GLU A 21 5.21 2.32 -10.42
CA GLU A 21 4.22 2.45 -9.36
C GLU A 21 3.43 1.15 -9.18
N ALA A 22 2.90 0.60 -10.28
CA ALA A 22 2.16 -0.66 -10.26
C ALA A 22 3.01 -1.83 -9.72
N PHE A 23 4.28 -1.91 -10.12
CA PHE A 23 5.20 -2.94 -9.62
C PHE A 23 5.44 -2.84 -8.12
N ILE A 24 5.65 -1.63 -7.60
CA ILE A 24 5.83 -1.40 -6.15
C ILE A 24 4.57 -1.80 -5.39
N LEU A 25 3.39 -1.38 -5.86
CA LEU A 25 2.11 -1.72 -5.24
C LEU A 25 1.84 -3.22 -5.26
N GLU A 26 2.14 -3.89 -6.36
CA GLU A 26 1.96 -5.33 -6.48
C GLU A 26 2.93 -6.10 -5.59
N THR A 27 4.15 -5.61 -5.41
CA THR A 27 5.12 -6.17 -4.46
C THR A 27 4.57 -6.09 -3.04
N PHE A 28 3.99 -4.95 -2.63
CA PHE A 28 3.37 -4.82 -1.31
C PHE A 28 2.11 -5.68 -1.15
N ARG A 29 1.34 -5.89 -2.23
CA ARG A 29 0.19 -6.81 -2.23
C ARG A 29 0.63 -8.27 -2.07
N HIS A 30 1.70 -8.66 -2.75
CA HIS A 30 2.18 -10.05 -2.77
C HIS A 30 2.94 -10.42 -1.49
N ALA A 31 3.80 -9.52 -1.02
CA ALA A 31 4.64 -9.71 0.14
C ALA A 31 4.37 -8.59 1.15
N SER A 32 3.26 -8.71 1.88
CA SER A 32 3.04 -7.84 3.04
C SER A 32 4.09 -8.17 4.10
N PHE A 33 4.86 -7.15 4.49
CA PHE A 33 5.82 -7.28 5.59
C PHE A 33 5.13 -7.63 6.92
N VAL A 34 3.86 -7.24 7.07
CA VAL A 34 3.05 -7.56 8.24
C VAL A 34 1.81 -8.34 7.75
N PRO A 35 1.86 -9.69 7.75
CA PRO A 35 0.79 -10.51 7.17
C PRO A 35 -0.54 -10.37 7.93
N PHE A 36 -0.48 -9.99 9.21
CA PHE A 36 -1.60 -9.48 9.97
C PHE A 36 -1.29 -8.04 10.34
N THR A 37 -2.28 -7.15 10.30
CA THR A 37 -2.07 -5.76 10.78
C THR A 37 -1.79 -5.76 12.29
N ILE A 38 -1.53 -4.58 12.85
CA ILE A 38 -1.48 -4.40 14.31
C ILE A 38 -2.80 -4.91 14.91
N PRO A 39 -2.81 -5.64 16.03
CA PRO A 39 -4.05 -6.05 16.68
C PRO A 39 -4.93 -4.83 17.02
N HIS A 40 -6.22 -4.91 16.70
CA HIS A 40 -7.21 -3.88 17.03
C HIS A 40 -8.18 -4.40 18.09
N SER A 41 -8.74 -3.47 18.87
CA SER A 41 -9.85 -3.71 19.79
C SER A 41 -10.84 -2.56 19.68
N THR A 42 -12.12 -2.89 19.84
CA THR A 42 -13.25 -1.97 19.93
C THR A 42 -13.13 -1.09 21.17
N THR A 43 -13.42 0.21 21.04
CA THR A 43 -13.44 1.14 22.18
C THR A 43 -14.79 1.18 22.89
N ARG A 44 -15.77 0.49 22.32
CA ARG A 44 -17.15 0.29 22.81
C ARG A 44 -17.78 -0.85 22.01
N ASP A 45 -18.80 -1.45 22.57
CA ASP A 45 -19.68 -2.40 21.92
C ASP A 45 -20.13 -1.93 20.54
N THR A 46 -20.03 -2.80 19.54
CA THR A 46 -20.44 -2.50 18.18
C THR A 46 -20.94 -3.75 17.45
N SER A 47 -21.45 -3.57 16.23
CA SER A 47 -21.77 -4.66 15.32
C SER A 47 -21.06 -4.49 13.99
N LEU A 48 -20.47 -5.57 13.48
CA LEU A 48 -19.84 -5.62 12.17
C LEU A 48 -20.39 -6.80 11.39
N SER A 49 -20.99 -6.54 10.22
CA SER A 49 -21.59 -7.58 9.37
C SER A 49 -22.59 -8.49 10.11
N GLY A 50 -23.34 -7.94 11.08
CA GLY A 50 -24.32 -8.66 11.89
C GLY A 50 -23.75 -9.39 13.12
N PHE A 51 -22.43 -9.39 13.31
CA PHE A 51 -21.79 -9.94 14.51
C PHE A 51 -21.66 -8.87 15.58
N TYR A 52 -22.08 -9.18 16.81
CA TYR A 52 -21.84 -8.33 17.98
C TYR A 52 -20.40 -8.48 18.47
N ILE A 53 -19.72 -7.37 18.69
CA ILE A 53 -18.34 -7.28 19.19
C ILE A 53 -18.38 -6.42 20.46
N PRO A 54 -18.04 -6.99 21.63
CA PRO A 54 -18.00 -6.25 22.90
C PRO A 54 -16.81 -5.29 22.95
#